data_AF-A0A4U2ZYX2-F1
#
_entry.id   AF-A0A4U2ZYX2-F1
#
_cell.length_a   1.000
_cell.length_b   1.000
_cell.length_c   1.000
_cell.angle_alpha   90.00
_cell.angle_beta   90.00
_cell.angle_gamma   90.00
#
_symmetry.space_group_name_H-M   'P 1'
#
loop_
_entity.id
_entity.type
_entity.pdbx_description
1 polymer ?
#
loop_
_entity_poly.entity_id
_entity_poly.type
_entity_poly.pdbx_seq_one_letter_code
_entity_poly.pdbx_strand_id
1 'polypeptide(L)' 'MKINYISKTISPSTQVLNQGAVLAALEHSLAMIEFDSYGKVIWENQNFANAMGYKADELLNIHHR' A
#
# COMPACT_ATOMS: atom_id res chain seq x y z
N MET A 1 21.37 -5.01 1.36
CA MET A 1 19.94 -5.34 1.52
C MET A 1 19.31 -5.28 0.13
N LYS A 2 18.92 -6.41 -0.46
CA LYS A 2 18.44 -6.49 -1.85
C LYS A 2 16.93 -6.20 -1.88
N ILE A 3 16.53 -5.07 -2.44
CA ILE A 3 15.13 -4.82 -2.80
C ILE A 3 14.91 -5.61 -4.10
N ASN A 4 14.40 -6.85 -3.97
CA ASN A 4 14.07 -7.67 -5.12
C ASN A 4 12.84 -7.06 -5.80
N TYR A 5 13.04 -6.58 -7.03
CA TYR A 5 11.98 -6.24 -7.96
C TYR A 5 10.97 -7.40 -8.04
N ILE A 6 9.73 -7.16 -7.63
CA ILE A 6 8.58 -8.07 -7.75
C ILE A 6 8.14 -8.32 -9.21
N SER A 7 9.03 -8.10 -10.17
CA SER A 7 8.82 -8.38 -11.59
C SER A 7 9.09 -9.86 -11.90
N LYS A 8 8.31 -10.77 -11.31
CA LYS A 8 8.03 -12.07 -11.93
C LYS A 8 6.83 -12.73 -11.24
N THR A 9 5.79 -12.98 -12.05
CA THR A 9 4.57 -13.76 -11.78
C THR A 9 3.50 -13.14 -10.86
N ILE A 10 2.84 -12.09 -11.33
CA ILE A 10 1.41 -11.92 -10.98
C ILE A 10 0.66 -12.76 -12.01
N SER A 11 0.34 -14.01 -11.67
CA SER A 11 -0.60 -14.79 -12.47
C SER A 11 -1.91 -14.00 -12.55
N PRO A 12 -2.53 -13.84 -13.73
CA PRO A 12 -3.80 -13.14 -13.84
C PRO A 12 -4.80 -13.82 -12.89
N SER A 13 -5.52 -13.01 -12.11
CA SER A 13 -6.56 -13.51 -11.22
C SER A 13 -7.52 -14.39 -12.02
N THR A 14 -7.82 -15.59 -11.53
CA THR A 14 -8.79 -16.50 -12.14
C THR A 14 -10.24 -16.00 -11.96
N GLN A 15 -10.44 -14.97 -11.13
CA GLN A 15 -11.76 -14.41 -10.84
C GLN A 15 -12.13 -13.30 -11.82
N VAL A 16 -13.36 -13.33 -12.35
CA VAL A 16 -13.92 -12.28 -13.21
C VAL A 16 -14.55 -11.20 -12.34
N LEU A 17 -13.71 -10.42 -11.66
CA LEU A 17 -14.16 -9.27 -10.87
C LEU A 17 -13.69 -7.96 -11.51
N ASN A 18 -14.47 -6.90 -11.31
CA ASN A 18 -14.02 -5.56 -11.69
C ASN A 18 -12.78 -5.18 -10.86
N GLN A 19 -11.70 -4.85 -11.54
CA GLN A 19 -10.40 -4.55 -10.90
C GLN A 19 -10.50 -3.39 -9.89
N GLY A 20 -11.27 -2.34 -10.21
CA GLY A 20 -11.48 -1.21 -9.32
C GLY A 20 -12.29 -1.59 -8.08
N ALA A 21 -13.31 -2.44 -8.23
CA ALA A 21 -14.09 -2.94 -7.09
C ALA A 21 -13.24 -3.82 -6.16
N VAL A 22 -12.38 -4.67 -6.72
CA VAL A 22 -11.43 -5.47 -5.92
C VAL A 22 -10.44 -4.57 -5.20
N LEU A 23 -9.84 -3.61 -5.91
CA LEU A 23 -8.87 -2.68 -5.31
C LEU A 23 -9.52 -1.87 -4.18
N ALA A 24 -10.71 -1.30 -4.40
CA ALA A 24 -11.44 -0.57 -3.37
C ALA A 24 -11.77 -1.45 -2.14
N ALA A 25 -12.15 -2.72 -2.37
CA ALA A 25 -12.40 -3.66 -1.27
C ALA A 25 -11.12 -3.95 -0.46
N LEU A 26 -9.98 -4.09 -1.14
CA LEU A 26 -8.67 -4.27 -0.50
C LEU A 26 -8.24 -3.02 0.27
N GLU A 27 -8.35 -1.84 -0.35
CA GLU A 27 -8.07 -0.54 0.29
C GLU A 27 -8.91 -0.33 1.54
N HIS A 28 -10.17 -0.78 1.55
CA HIS A 28 -11.05 -0.68 2.71
C HIS A 28 -10.73 -1.71 3.81
N SER A 29 -10.23 -2.90 3.45
CA SER A 29 -10.11 -4.03 4.39
C SER A 29 -8.69 -4.22 4.94
N LEU A 30 -7.67 -3.71 4.24
CA LEU A 30 -6.27 -3.93 4.56
C LEU A 30 -5.57 -2.62 4.88
N ALA A 31 -4.50 -2.68 5.67
CA ALA A 31 -3.55 -1.58 5.81
C ALA A 31 -2.62 -1.56 4.59
N MET A 32 -2.62 -0.47 3.83
CA MET A 32 -1.88 -0.33 2.57
C MET A 32 -1.05 0.97 2.56
N ILE A 33 0.17 0.88 2.04
CA ILE A 33 1.15 1.96 1.97
C ILE A 33 1.94 1.84 0.66
N GLU A 34 2.32 2.97 0.08
CA GLU A 34 3.17 3.08 -1.10
C GLU A 34 4.41 3.91 -0.78
N PHE A 35 5.55 3.41 -1.25
CA PHE A 35 6.86 4.05 -1.10
C PHE A 35 7.46 4.42 -2.46
N ASP A 36 8.17 5.53 -2.51
CA ASP A 36 9.06 5.83 -3.64
C ASP A 36 10.31 4.93 -3.64
N SER A 37 11.14 5.06 -4.68
CA SER A 37 12.39 4.31 -4.81
C SER A 37 13.43 4.59 -3.71
N TYR A 38 13.24 5.66 -2.94
CA TYR A 38 14.09 6.09 -1.84
C TYR A 38 13.51 5.70 -0.47
N GLY A 39 12.36 5.02 -0.44
CA GLY A 39 11.69 4.59 0.79
C GLY A 39 10.86 5.68 1.45
N LYS A 40 10.55 6.79 0.76
CA LYS A 40 9.63 7.81 1.27
C LYS A 40 8.19 7.38 1.03
N VAL A 41 7.35 7.53 2.05
CA VAL A 41 5.90 7.34 1.91
C VAL A 41 5.34 8.39 0.95
N ILE A 42 4.66 7.94 -0.10
CA ILE A 42 3.97 8.82 -1.05
C ILE A 42 2.45 8.70 -0.98
N TRP A 43 1.97 7.61 -0.39
CA TRP A 43 0.55 7.39 -0.15
C TRP A 43 0.36 6.32 0.92
N GLU A 44 -0.71 6.46 1.72
CA GLU A 44 -1.21 5.42 2.60
C GLU A 44 -2.74 5.48 2.69
N ASN A 45 -3.36 4.40 3.16
CA ASN A 45 -4.77 4.40 3.53
C ASN A 45 -5.00 4.56 5.03
N GLN A 46 -6.24 4.86 5.41
CA GLN A 46 -6.63 5.09 6.81
C GLN A 46 -6.35 3.88 7.71
N ASN A 47 -6.48 2.66 7.19
CA ASN A 47 -6.20 1.44 7.94
C ASN A 47 -4.72 1.35 8.35
N PHE A 48 -3.82 1.74 7.45
CA PHE A 48 -2.39 1.82 7.76
C PHE A 48 -2.11 2.87 8.82
N ALA A 49 -2.65 4.09 8.66
CA ALA A 49 -2.48 5.15 9.64
C ALA A 49 -2.96 4.72 11.04
N ASN A 50 -4.15 4.14 11.12
CA ASN A 50 -4.73 3.63 12.36
C ASN A 50 -3.89 2.52 12.99
N ALA A 51 -3.41 1.56 12.20
CA ALA A 51 -2.61 0.44 12.69
C ALA A 51 -1.26 0.90 13.27
N MET A 52 -0.68 1.95 12.68
CA MET A 52 0.58 2.52 13.14
C MET A 52 0.41 3.57 14.24
N GLY A 53 -0.83 3.94 14.59
CA GLY A 53 -1.14 4.93 15.61
C GLY A 53 -0.90 6.38 15.17
N TYR A 54 -0.82 6.62 13.87
CA TYR A 54 -0.67 7.97 13.30
C TYR A 54 -2.02 8.50 12.82
N LYS A 55 -2.22 9.81 12.89
CA LYS A 55 -3.28 10.44 12.09
C LYS A 55 -2.81 10.51 10.63
N ALA A 56 -3.72 10.33 9.68
CA ALA A 56 -3.40 10.42 8.23
C ALA A 56 -2.66 11.73 7.88
N ASP A 57 -2.93 12.82 8.60
CA ASP A 57 -2.28 14.11 8.40
C ASP A 57 -0.84 14.20 8.94
N GLU A 58 -0.39 13.23 9.75
CA GLU A 58 0.96 13.21 10.34
C GLU A 58 1.98 12.42 9.48
N LEU A 59 1.52 11.50 8.62
CA LEU A 59 2.38 10.56 7.90
C LEU A 59 3.07 11.14 6.65
N LEU A 60 2.51 12.18 6.05
CA LEU A 60 3.06 12.86 4.85
C LEU A 60 4.48 13.44 5.03
N ASN A 61 5.02 13.50 6.26
CA ASN A 61 6.39 13.94 6.56
C ASN A 61 7.21 13.00 7.44
N ILE A 62 6.74 11.78 7.72
CA ILE A 62 7.50 10.84 8.55
C ILE A 62 8.40 9.99 7.64
N HIS A 63 9.69 10.30 7.66
CA HIS A 63 10.72 9.36 7.18
C HIS A 63 10.67 8.12 8.08
N HIS A 64 10.19 7.00 7.54
CA HIS A 64 10.38 5.69 8.17
C HIS A 64 11.89 5.48 8.35
N ARG A 65 12.35 5.50 9.59
CA ARG A 65 13.72 5.16 9.98
C ARG A 65 13.78 3.71 10.44
#